data_AF-A0A7V3UYP0-F1
#
_entry.id   AF-A0A7V3UYP0-F1
#
_cell.length_a   1.000
_cell.length_b   1.000
_cell.length_c   1.000
_cell.angle_alpha   90.00
_cell.angle_beta   90.00
_cell.angle_gamma   90.00
#
_symmetry.space_group_name_H-M   'P 1'
#
loop_
_entity.id
_entity.type
_entity.pdbx_description
1 polymer ?
#
loop_
_entity_poly.entity_id
_entity_poly.type
_entity_poly.pdbx_seq_one_letter_code
_entity_poly.pdbx_strand_id
1 'polypeptide(L)' 'MRYQPDCLIAGETDEYAQRFCQDAGVVIIETGHAASEEPGLEHFAKWLGKEIEPVPVLFHRLSPAWVVV' A
#
# COMPACT_ATOMS: atom_id res chain seq x y z
N MET A 1 -17.44 9.25 -9.94
CA MET A 1 -16.23 8.54 -10.41
C MET A 1 -16.56 7.73 -11.66
N ARG A 2 -15.69 7.69 -12.70
CA ARG A 2 -15.94 6.97 -13.96
C ARG A 2 -16.23 5.47 -13.77
N TYR A 3 -15.56 4.85 -12.80
CA TYR A 3 -15.59 3.40 -12.59
C TYR A 3 -16.57 2.94 -11.50
N GLN A 4 -17.25 3.87 -10.82
CA GLN A 4 -18.22 3.59 -9.75
C GLN A 4 -17.78 2.48 -8.77
N PRO A 5 -16.59 2.60 -8.15
CA PRO A 5 -16.14 1.58 -7.20
C PRO A 5 -17.00 1.62 -5.93
N ASP A 6 -17.26 0.46 -5.34
CA ASP A 6 -17.90 0.36 -4.01
C ASP A 6 -16.95 0.80 -2.89
N CYS A 7 -15.63 0.61 -3.10
CA CYS A 7 -14.60 0.91 -2.12
C CYS A 7 -13.28 1.32 -2.81
N LEU A 8 -12.57 2.27 -2.20
CA LEU A 8 -11.18 2.62 -2.51
C LEU A 8 -10.27 2.16 -1.37
N ILE A 9 -9.16 1.53 -1.73
CA ILE A 9 -8.11 1.13 -0.77
C ILE A 9 -6.84 1.89 -1.16
N ALA A 10 -6.27 2.63 -0.22
CA ALA A 10 -5.11 3.48 -0.46
C ALA A 10 -4.09 3.38 0.69
N GLY A 11 -2.82 3.64 0.37
CA GLY A 11 -1.77 3.73 1.37
C GLY A 11 -1.92 4.98 2.25
N GLU A 12 -2.15 6.14 1.63
CA GLU A 12 -2.32 7.42 2.32
C GLU A 12 -3.54 8.16 1.78
N THR A 13 -4.21 8.89 2.65
CA THR A 13 -5.29 9.81 2.30
C THR A 13 -5.06 11.14 3.01
N ASP A 14 -5.49 12.22 2.36
CA ASP A 14 -5.63 13.53 2.99
C ASP A 14 -7.10 13.86 3.20
N GLU A 15 -7.39 15.00 3.84
CA GLU A 15 -8.77 15.42 4.07
C GLU A 15 -9.55 15.53 2.75
N TYR A 16 -8.93 16.01 1.67
CA TYR A 16 -9.63 16.17 0.39
C TYR A 16 -10.05 14.83 -0.20
N ALA A 17 -9.19 13.81 -0.17
CA ALA A 17 -9.51 12.46 -0.61
C ALA A 17 -10.65 11.87 0.22
N GLN A 18 -10.63 12.07 1.54
CA GLN A 18 -11.68 11.60 2.44
C GLN A 18 -13.03 12.29 2.15
N ARG A 19 -13.03 13.62 1.98
CA ARG A 19 -14.24 14.39 1.63
C ARG A 19 -14.80 14.00 0.27
N PHE A 20 -13.93 13.83 -0.72
CA PHE A 20 -14.34 13.38 -2.05
C PHE A 20 -15.04 12.02 -2.00
N CYS A 21 -14.50 11.06 -1.24
CA CYS A 21 -15.12 9.74 -1.09
C CYS A 21 -16.46 9.83 -0.35
N GLN A 22 -16.54 10.65 0.70
CA GLN A 22 -17.78 10.93 1.42
C GLN A 22 -18.87 11.49 0.48
N ASP A 23 -18.55 12.53 -0.28
CA ASP A 23 -19.50 13.18 -1.21
C ASP A 23 -19.89 12.25 -2.36
N ALA A 24 -18.97 11.42 -2.82
CA ALA A 24 -19.20 10.42 -3.86
C ALA A 24 -19.97 9.19 -3.37
N GLY A 25 -20.21 9.04 -2.06
CA GLY A 25 -20.83 7.87 -1.46
C GLY A 25 -19.99 6.60 -1.57
N VAL A 26 -18.65 6.73 -1.62
CA VAL A 26 -17.70 5.62 -1.77
C VAL A 26 -16.96 5.41 -0.45
N VAL A 27 -16.83 4.15 -0.02
CA VAL A 27 -16.03 3.80 1.15
C VAL A 27 -14.55 3.97 0.83
N ILE A 28 -13.76 4.51 1.75
CA ILE A 28 -12.30 4.53 1.64
C ILE A 28 -11.65 3.84 2.83
N ILE A 29 -10.64 3.01 2.57
CA ILE A 29 -9.80 2.34 3.57
C ILE A 29 -8.37 2.82 3.37
N GLU A 30 -7.84 3.53 4.36
CA GLU A 30 -6.42 3.86 4.44
C GLU A 30 -5.68 2.75 5.19
N THR A 31 -4.67 2.16 4.56
CA THR A 31 -3.88 1.05 5.14
C THR A 31 -2.54 1.51 5.72
N GLY A 32 -2.07 2.71 5.36
CA GLY A 32 -0.70 3.17 5.57
C GLY A 32 0.19 2.89 4.34
N HIS A 33 1.02 3.86 3.96
CA HIS A 33 1.87 3.82 2.76
C HIS A 33 2.72 2.55 2.69
N ALA A 34 3.63 2.38 3.65
CA ALA A 34 4.54 1.24 3.69
C ALA A 34 3.78 -0.09 3.79
N ALA A 35 2.72 -0.14 4.60
CA ALA A 35 1.91 -1.34 4.77
C ALA A 35 1.24 -1.80 3.46
N SER A 36 0.86 -0.86 2.58
CA SER A 36 0.28 -1.17 1.27
C SER A 36 1.29 -1.65 0.23
N GLU A 37 2.55 -1.22 0.34
CA GLU A 37 3.57 -1.44 -0.71
C GLU A 37 4.56 -2.56 -0.38
N GLU A 38 4.88 -2.76 0.90
CA GLU A 38 5.83 -3.77 1.37
C GLU A 38 5.56 -5.19 0.85
N PRO A 39 4.30 -5.68 0.80
CA PRO A 39 4.04 -7.02 0.25
C PRO A 39 4.55 -7.15 -1.19
N GLY A 40 4.35 -6.12 -2.01
CA GLY A 40 4.85 -6.10 -3.40
C GLY A 40 6.37 -6.12 -3.47
N LEU A 41 7.05 -5.34 -2.62
CA LEU A 41 8.51 -5.33 -2.53
C LEU A 41 9.08 -6.66 -2.06
N GLU A 42 8.43 -7.34 -1.12
CA GLU A 42 8.82 -8.69 -0.67
C GLU A 42 8.73 -9.70 -1.83
N HIS A 43 7.64 -9.65 -2.60
CA HIS A 43 7.47 -10.50 -3.79
C HIS A 43 8.52 -10.18 -4.85
N PHE A 44 8.79 -8.90 -5.09
CA PHE A 44 9.79 -8.45 -6.05
C PHE A 44 11.20 -8.92 -5.66
N ALA A 45 11.60 -8.77 -4.40
CA ALA A 45 12.91 -9.24 -3.92
C ALA A 45 13.10 -10.75 -4.14
N LYS A 46 12.06 -11.56 -3.88
CA LYS A 46 12.07 -13.01 -4.13
C LYS A 46 12.17 -13.35 -5.61
N TRP A 47 11.50 -12.58 -6.47
CA TRP A 47 11.58 -12.76 -7.92
C TRP A 47 12.98 -12.38 -8.44
N LEU A 48 13.44 -11.16 -8.10
CA LEU A 48 14.73 -10.64 -8.54
C LEU A 48 15.89 -11.54 -8.13
N GLY A 49 15.89 -12.06 -6.90
CA GLY A 49 16.94 -12.97 -6.42
C GLY A 49 17.12 -14.22 -7.29
N LYS A 50 16.06 -14.69 -7.96
CA LYS A 50 16.15 -15.81 -8.92
C LYS A 50 16.74 -15.38 -10.26
N GLU A 51 16.51 -14.14 -10.67
CA GLU A 51 16.94 -13.61 -11.97
C GLU A 51 18.42 -13.21 -11.98
N ILE A 52 18.99 -12.85 -10.83
CA ILE A 52 20.36 -12.29 -10.75
C ILE A 52 21.35 -13.17 -9.96
N GLU A 53 21.10 -14.48 -9.91
CA GLU A 53 22.03 -15.43 -9.30
C GLU A 53 23.48 -15.25 -9.81
N PRO A 54 24.50 -15.35 -8.94
CA PRO A 54 24.43 -15.78 -7.53
C PRO A 54 24.25 -14.63 -6.52
N VAL A 55 23.85 -13.42 -6.93
CA VAL A 55 23.79 -12.25 -6.03
C VAL A 55 22.63 -12.39 -5.04
N PRO A 56 22.87 -12.37 -3.70
CA PRO A 56 21.80 -12.43 -2.73
C PRO A 56 20.92 -11.17 -2.75
N VAL A 57 19.60 -11.36 -2.81
CA VAL A 57 18.61 -10.29 -2.67
C VAL A 57 17.78 -10.55 -1.42
N LEU A 58 17.77 -9.59 -0.49
CA LEU A 58 17.10 -9.70 0.80
C LEU A 58 16.03 -8.62 0.93
N PHE A 59 14.87 -8.99 1.48
CA PHE A 59 13.82 -8.05 1.86
C PHE A 59 13.90 -7.78 3.37
N HIS A 60 13.87 -6.51 3.76
CA HIS A 60 13.84 -6.07 5.15
C HIS A 60 12.55 -5.31 5.42
N ARG A 61 11.65 -5.94 6.20
CA ARG A 61 10.42 -5.30 6.66
C ARG A 61 10.73 -4.19 7.67
N LEU A 62 10.07 -3.04 7.53
CA LEU A 62 10.17 -1.95 8.48
C LEU A 62 9.06 -2.08 9.53
N SER A 63 9.38 -1.67 10.76
CA SER A 63 8.35 -1.48 11.78
C SER A 63 7.44 -0.31 11.36
N PRO A 64 6.15 -0.32 11.76
CA PRO A 64 5.27 0.82 11.53
C PRO A 64 5.92 2.11 12.05
N ALA A 65 5.82 3.19 11.27
CA ALA A 65 6.35 4.50 11.66
C ALA A 65 5.68 5.04 12.93
N TRP A 66 4.44 4.63 13.18
CA TRP A 66 3.64 5.03 14.32
C TRP A 66 2.87 3.82 14.86
N VAL A 67 2.64 3.83 16.18
CA VAL A 67 1.78 2.87 16.87
C VAL A 67 0.75 3.68 17.62
N VAL A 68 -0.54 3.42 17.38
CA VAL A 68 -1.61 4.03 18.17
C VAL A 68 -1.67 3.30 19.52
N VAL A 69 -1.51 4.05 20.61
CA VAL A 69 -1.53 3.54 21.99
C VAL A 69 -2.83 3.97 22.67
#